data_AF-A0A523X9V5-F1
#
_entry.id   AF-A0A523X9V5-F1
#
_cell.length_a   1.000
_cell.length_b   1.000
_cell.length_c   1.000
_cell.angle_alpha   90.00
_cell.angle_beta   90.00
_cell.angle_gamma   90.00
#
_symmetry.space_group_name_H-M   'P 1'
#
loop_
_entity.id
_entity.type
_entity.pdbx_description
1 polymer ?
#
loop_
_entity_poly.entity_id
_entity_poly.type
_entity_poly.pdbx_seq_one_letter_code
_entity_poly.pdbx_strand_id
1 'polypeptide(L)'
;MKKNNIKFINIFLLFFLGVLFSSISSITPTAAEISTVISSENPTLQALVPHGPIYIDYDDNFTTPYNFPGSGTPGDPYRIENYNITVSSDYPILFSGNNTKHFVIQNCFLKTDTNYGIYLGKYYFMGNGTVNILNNIIISETNNGIALAGGSSAIITGNTIETGMNGIKITDSEFCVVSYNIISGGYVGIYTDRAPKSTITKNTCTNNDYGIAVIESSETSVKHNNCSNNVYVGIETQDSIDLTITNNICINNSYFGMRLYDTANCIITNNLLKENGQYGITMQNSVGGSKIHHNVFLDNKILLGGSQAEDDTGNQWYDDVSQEGNWWSNWVSGGYVIDGAAAAIDLYPLNYIPEVSEFSSISLAFIMILAFLAIPVIILVYKKKK
;
A
#
# COMPACT_ATOMS: atom_id res chain seq x y z
N MET A 1 59.66 -15.60 35.63
CA MET A 1 60.78 -15.30 34.73
C MET A 1 60.40 -15.69 33.30
N LYS A 2 60.86 -14.90 32.32
CA LYS A 2 60.60 -14.89 30.86
C LYS A 2 59.28 -14.20 30.46
N LYS A 3 59.27 -12.88 30.30
CA LYS A 3 59.79 -11.97 29.23
C LYS A 3 58.76 -11.73 28.12
N ASN A 4 58.26 -10.49 28.13
CA ASN A 4 57.57 -9.77 27.06
C ASN A 4 58.24 -9.96 25.68
N ASN A 5 57.42 -9.88 24.63
CA ASN A 5 57.75 -9.05 23.47
C ASN A 5 56.47 -8.50 22.84
N ILE A 6 56.28 -7.20 23.08
CA ILE A 6 55.41 -6.30 22.34
C ILE A 6 56.03 -6.10 20.95
N LYS A 7 55.22 -6.20 19.89
CA LYS A 7 55.46 -5.49 18.62
C LYS A 7 54.22 -4.68 18.30
N PHE A 8 54.29 -3.41 18.65
CA PHE A 8 53.61 -2.32 17.95
C PHE A 8 54.05 -2.33 16.49
N ILE A 9 53.12 -2.07 15.55
CA ILE A 9 53.21 -1.01 14.54
C ILE A 9 52.08 -1.17 13.48
N ASN A 10 51.36 -0.06 13.27
CA ASN A 10 50.44 0.33 12.18
C ASN A 10 49.03 -0.30 12.20
N ILE A 11 47.96 0.35 12.69
CA ILE A 11 47.52 1.77 12.52
C ILE A 11 47.74 2.23 11.07
N PHE A 12 47.05 1.58 10.14
CA PHE A 12 46.86 2.04 8.76
C PHE A 12 45.57 1.42 8.17
N LEU A 13 44.45 1.54 8.89
CA LEU A 13 43.13 1.18 8.35
C LEU A 13 41.98 1.98 9.00
N LEU A 14 42.24 3.23 9.35
CA LEU A 14 41.24 4.14 9.95
C LEU A 14 41.24 5.53 9.28
N PHE A 15 41.82 5.66 8.09
CA PHE A 15 41.92 6.94 7.37
C PHE A 15 41.52 6.83 5.89
N PHE A 16 40.59 5.94 5.56
CA PHE A 16 40.01 5.84 4.21
C PHE A 16 38.51 5.48 4.21
N LEU A 17 37.76 6.12 5.11
CA LEU A 17 36.28 6.11 5.10
C LEU A 17 35.68 7.50 5.35
N GLY A 18 36.50 8.55 5.24
CA GLY A 18 36.14 9.93 5.61
C GLY A 18 35.95 10.92 4.46
N VAL A 19 36.07 10.51 3.19
CA VAL A 19 35.85 11.42 2.06
C VAL A 19 35.30 10.63 0.87
N LEU A 20 33.98 10.62 0.73
CA LEU A 20 33.19 10.56 -0.52
C LEU A 20 31.75 10.17 -0.19
N PHE A 21 31.02 11.09 0.45
CA PHE A 21 29.56 11.26 0.29
C PHE A 21 29.21 12.65 0.84
N SER A 22 29.74 13.68 0.19
CA SER A 22 29.10 14.98 0.16
C SER A 22 28.21 15.03 -1.08
N SER A 23 27.00 15.55 -0.89
CA SER A 23 25.93 15.84 -1.87
C SER A 23 25.25 14.64 -2.52
N ILE A 24 24.23 14.10 -1.86
CA ILE A 24 22.80 14.30 -2.21
C ILE A 24 22.03 14.17 -0.89
N SER A 25 21.48 15.28 -0.38
CA SER A 25 20.50 15.25 0.70
C SER A 25 19.17 14.78 0.13
N SER A 26 18.97 13.47 0.06
CA SER A 26 17.63 12.87 0.05
C SER A 26 17.24 12.66 1.50
N ILE A 27 16.19 13.38 1.94
CA ILE A 27 15.58 13.19 3.24
C ILE A 27 14.91 11.82 3.21
N THR A 28 15.68 10.78 3.50
CA THR A 28 15.15 9.46 3.86
C THR A 28 15.21 9.41 5.39
N PRO A 29 14.08 9.27 6.08
CA PRO A 29 14.12 9.17 7.52
C PRO A 29 14.90 7.91 7.91
N THR A 30 15.79 8.06 8.87
CA THR A 30 16.63 6.97 9.38
C THR A 30 15.77 5.94 10.12
N ALA A 31 16.24 4.68 10.25
CA ALA A 31 15.53 3.63 10.99
C ALA A 31 15.16 4.01 12.44
N ALA A 32 15.89 4.96 13.04
CA ALA A 32 15.56 5.57 14.33
C ALA A 32 14.35 6.51 14.27
N GLU A 33 14.19 7.27 13.18
CA GLU A 33 13.01 8.11 12.92
C GLU A 33 11.78 7.27 12.58
N ILE A 34 11.97 6.09 11.96
CA ILE A 34 10.90 5.10 11.72
C ILE A 34 10.40 4.47 13.02
N SER A 35 11.31 4.18 13.97
CA SER A 35 10.92 3.70 15.30
C SER A 35 10.06 4.72 16.06
N THR A 36 10.28 6.02 15.87
CA THR A 36 9.48 7.08 16.50
C THR A 36 8.12 7.31 15.83
N VAL A 37 7.96 6.96 14.55
CA VAL A 37 6.65 7.02 13.85
C VAL A 37 5.78 5.80 14.18
N ILE A 38 6.38 4.64 14.45
CA ILE A 38 5.67 3.42 14.85
C ILE A 38 5.35 3.42 16.37
N SER A 39 5.97 4.31 17.15
CA SER A 39 5.78 4.40 18.61
C SER A 39 4.84 5.51 19.09
N SER A 40 4.07 6.19 18.23
CA SER A 40 2.90 6.88 18.74
C SER A 40 1.83 5.82 19.02
N GLU A 41 1.76 5.35 20.26
CA GLU A 41 0.59 4.60 20.73
C GLU A 41 -0.65 5.36 20.23
N ASN A 42 -1.50 4.70 19.42
CA ASN A 42 -2.78 5.27 19.03
C ASN A 42 -3.44 5.82 20.30
N PRO A 43 -3.84 7.10 20.33
CA PRO A 43 -4.36 7.71 21.54
C PRO A 43 -5.52 6.85 22.04
N THR A 44 -5.44 6.41 23.30
CA THR A 44 -6.53 5.64 23.90
C THR A 44 -7.82 6.46 23.79
N LEU A 45 -8.94 5.84 23.42
CA LEU A 45 -10.23 6.52 23.17
C LEU A 45 -10.65 7.49 24.31
N GLN A 46 -10.18 7.26 25.53
CA GLN A 46 -10.40 8.10 26.72
C GLN A 46 -9.69 9.47 26.68
N ALA A 47 -8.69 9.66 25.83
CA ALA A 47 -7.93 10.90 25.68
C ALA A 47 -8.51 11.85 24.63
N LEU A 48 -9.52 11.42 23.86
CA LEU A 48 -10.12 12.20 22.78
C LEU A 48 -11.27 13.08 23.29
N VAL A 49 -11.38 14.29 22.74
CA VAL A 49 -12.44 15.24 23.08
C VAL A 49 -13.71 14.89 22.31
N PRO A 50 -14.85 14.60 22.98
CA PRO A 50 -16.11 14.39 22.28
C PRO A 50 -16.49 15.63 21.46
N HIS A 51 -16.87 15.44 20.20
CA HIS A 51 -17.29 16.51 19.31
C HIS A 51 -18.48 16.06 18.45
N GLY A 52 -19.35 17.00 18.08
CA GLY A 52 -20.42 16.74 17.11
C GLY A 52 -19.88 16.59 15.67
N PRO A 53 -20.75 16.43 14.67
CA PRO A 53 -20.35 16.53 13.27
C PRO A 53 -19.63 17.85 12.96
N ILE A 54 -18.70 17.81 12.00
CA ILE A 54 -18.00 18.99 11.47
C ILE A 54 -18.35 19.16 9.98
N TYR A 55 -18.89 20.31 9.65
CA TYR A 55 -19.24 20.73 8.28
C TYR A 55 -18.41 21.92 7.85
N ILE A 56 -17.65 21.77 6.76
CA ILE A 56 -16.84 22.82 6.15
C ILE A 56 -17.38 23.13 4.76
N ASP A 57 -18.21 24.16 4.66
CA ASP A 57 -18.77 24.62 3.39
C ASP A 57 -17.83 25.60 2.68
N TYR A 58 -16.99 26.32 3.42
CA TYR A 58 -16.03 27.28 2.89
C TYR A 58 -14.94 27.62 3.91
N ASP A 59 -13.88 28.28 3.45
CA ASP A 59 -12.70 28.61 4.24
C ASP A 59 -13.01 29.30 5.59
N ASP A 60 -14.04 30.14 5.67
CA ASP A 60 -14.39 30.84 6.92
C ASP A 60 -14.83 29.86 8.01
N ASN A 61 -15.36 28.68 7.65
CA ASN A 61 -15.82 27.69 8.62
C ASN A 61 -14.69 27.20 9.52
N PHE A 62 -13.44 27.17 9.05
CA PHE A 62 -12.30 26.83 9.90
C PHE A 62 -12.19 27.74 11.13
N THR A 63 -12.62 29.00 11.02
CA THR A 63 -12.59 29.97 12.13
C THR A 63 -13.95 30.13 12.81
N THR A 64 -15.05 30.19 12.06
CA THR A 64 -16.40 30.38 12.61
C THR A 64 -17.35 29.37 11.98
N PRO A 65 -17.98 28.45 12.76
CA PRO A 65 -18.09 28.48 14.22
C PRO A 65 -17.01 27.71 14.99
N TYR A 66 -16.13 26.95 14.32
CA TYR A 66 -15.31 25.96 15.02
C TYR A 66 -14.06 26.51 15.71
N ASN A 67 -13.52 27.64 15.23
CA ASN A 67 -12.31 28.27 15.76
C ASN A 67 -11.13 27.28 15.85
N PHE A 68 -10.92 26.50 14.79
CA PHE A 68 -9.80 25.57 14.71
C PHE A 68 -8.47 26.34 14.74
N PRO A 69 -7.45 25.82 15.45
CA PRO A 69 -6.15 26.48 15.50
C PRO A 69 -5.43 26.39 14.15
N GLY A 70 -4.55 27.36 13.90
CA GLY A 70 -3.78 27.51 12.66
C GLY A 70 -4.27 28.69 11.83
N SER A 71 -3.55 29.01 10.76
CA SER A 71 -3.85 30.13 9.87
C SER A 71 -4.27 29.70 8.45
N GLY A 72 -4.33 28.39 8.19
CA GLY A 72 -4.67 27.82 6.88
C GLY A 72 -3.57 27.94 5.82
N THR A 73 -2.31 28.12 6.23
CA THR A 73 -1.14 28.19 5.33
C THR A 73 -0.38 26.86 5.29
N PRO A 74 0.48 26.58 4.29
CA PRO A 74 1.25 25.33 4.26
C PRO A 74 2.09 25.08 5.53
N GLY A 75 2.61 26.15 6.15
CA GLY A 75 3.43 26.08 7.37
C GLY A 75 2.63 26.14 8.67
N ASP A 76 1.36 26.53 8.60
CA ASP A 76 0.44 26.59 9.75
C ASP A 76 -0.99 26.26 9.28
N PRO A 77 -1.26 24.98 8.96
CA PRO A 77 -2.57 24.55 8.48
C PRO A 77 -3.62 24.62 9.60
N TYR A 78 -4.89 24.76 9.25
CA TYR A 78 -5.97 24.57 10.21
C TYR A 78 -5.99 23.12 10.71
N ARG A 79 -6.13 22.91 12.03
CA ARG A 79 -6.07 21.57 12.62
C ARG A 79 -7.41 21.12 13.18
N ILE A 80 -7.94 20.05 12.61
CA ILE A 80 -9.07 19.29 13.14
C ILE A 80 -8.47 18.06 13.83
N GLU A 81 -8.26 18.13 15.14
CA GLU A 81 -7.42 17.14 15.83
C GLU A 81 -7.93 16.69 17.20
N ASN A 82 -7.64 15.44 17.56
CA ASN A 82 -7.92 14.83 18.86
C ASN A 82 -9.42 14.75 19.23
N TYR A 83 -10.30 14.61 18.23
CA TYR A 83 -11.74 14.49 18.43
C TYR A 83 -12.23 13.06 18.40
N ASN A 84 -13.27 12.78 19.19
CA ASN A 84 -14.12 11.61 19.07
C ASN A 84 -15.48 12.04 18.52
N ILE A 85 -15.78 11.66 17.28
CA ILE A 85 -17.04 11.96 16.59
C ILE A 85 -17.71 10.63 16.26
N THR A 86 -18.79 10.31 16.97
CA THR A 86 -19.60 9.12 16.74
C THR A 86 -21.03 9.53 16.39
N VAL A 87 -21.49 9.15 15.21
CA VAL A 87 -22.80 9.54 14.66
C VAL A 87 -23.49 8.31 14.06
N SER A 88 -24.82 8.29 13.97
CA SER A 88 -25.56 7.12 13.44
C SER A 88 -26.07 7.29 12.01
N SER A 89 -26.29 8.52 11.55
CA SER A 89 -26.89 8.76 10.22
C SER A 89 -26.34 10.01 9.53
N ASP A 90 -25.13 10.39 9.92
CA ASP A 90 -24.48 11.64 9.53
C ASP A 90 -23.02 11.41 9.14
N TYR A 91 -22.39 12.44 8.62
CA TYR A 91 -20.95 12.50 8.37
C TYR A 91 -20.25 12.95 9.66
N PRO A 92 -19.23 12.23 10.14
CA PRO A 92 -18.35 12.77 11.18
C PRO A 92 -17.67 14.07 10.72
N ILE A 93 -17.13 14.07 9.50
CA ILE A 93 -16.54 15.26 8.85
C ILE A 93 -16.97 15.33 7.39
N LEU A 94 -17.54 16.47 7.00
CA LEU A 94 -18.03 16.75 5.65
C LEU A 94 -17.48 18.08 5.15
N PHE A 95 -16.94 18.06 3.93
CA PHE A 95 -16.63 19.24 3.14
C PHE A 95 -17.65 19.36 2.01
N SER A 96 -18.49 20.38 2.09
CA SER A 96 -19.63 20.64 1.20
C SER A 96 -19.50 21.95 0.41
N GLY A 97 -18.28 22.47 0.30
CA GLY A 97 -17.99 23.58 -0.61
C GLY A 97 -16.50 23.80 -0.85
N ASN A 98 -16.17 24.88 -1.56
CA ASN A 98 -14.82 25.14 -2.04
C ASN A 98 -13.90 25.53 -0.89
N ASN A 99 -12.73 24.91 -0.81
CA ASN A 99 -11.74 25.17 0.24
C ASN A 99 -10.36 25.40 -0.37
N THR A 100 -9.73 26.52 -0.02
CA THR A 100 -8.41 26.91 -0.52
C THR A 100 -7.33 26.93 0.55
N LYS A 101 -7.72 26.76 1.82
CA LYS A 101 -6.82 26.76 2.97
C LYS A 101 -6.22 25.38 3.19
N HIS A 102 -4.97 25.34 3.64
CA HIS A 102 -4.35 24.10 4.10
C HIS A 102 -4.95 23.67 5.44
N PHE A 103 -5.29 22.40 5.55
CA PHE A 103 -5.81 21.82 6.78
C PHE A 103 -5.28 20.41 7.00
N VAL A 104 -5.33 19.98 8.26
CA VAL A 104 -5.01 18.62 8.68
C VAL A 104 -6.12 18.07 9.55
N ILE A 105 -6.57 16.87 9.21
CA ILE A 105 -7.46 16.06 10.04
C ILE A 105 -6.60 14.96 10.67
N GLN A 106 -6.39 15.01 11.99
CA GLN A 106 -5.46 14.07 12.63
C GLN A 106 -5.81 13.59 14.02
N ASN A 107 -5.39 12.37 14.33
CA ASN A 107 -5.55 11.76 15.65
C ASN A 107 -7.02 11.73 16.12
N CYS A 108 -7.97 11.64 15.20
CA CYS A 108 -9.39 11.56 15.51
C CYS A 108 -9.88 10.11 15.52
N PHE A 109 -10.92 9.85 16.33
CA PHE A 109 -11.77 8.67 16.21
C PHE A 109 -13.09 9.08 15.56
N LEU A 110 -13.37 8.53 14.38
CA LEU A 110 -14.53 8.86 13.57
C LEU A 110 -15.36 7.60 13.36
N LYS A 111 -16.58 7.55 13.88
CA LYS A 111 -17.50 6.43 13.68
C LYS A 111 -18.83 6.90 13.07
N THR A 112 -19.28 6.21 12.04
CA THR A 112 -20.61 6.37 11.45
C THR A 112 -21.20 5.04 10.98
N ASP A 113 -22.51 4.88 11.14
CA ASP A 113 -23.21 3.64 10.76
C ASP A 113 -23.65 3.67 9.29
N THR A 114 -23.98 4.84 8.71
CA THR A 114 -24.58 4.90 7.36
C THR A 114 -23.84 5.77 6.34
N ASN A 115 -22.79 6.47 6.74
CA ASN A 115 -22.19 7.53 5.93
C ASN A 115 -20.67 7.43 5.81
N TYR A 116 -20.06 8.35 5.07
CA TYR A 116 -18.60 8.43 4.92
C TYR A 116 -17.96 8.87 6.24
N GLY A 117 -16.80 8.32 6.59
CA GLY A 117 -16.04 8.77 7.77
C GLY A 117 -15.52 10.21 7.60
N ILE A 118 -14.87 10.48 6.46
CA ILE A 118 -14.47 11.81 6.01
C ILE A 118 -14.88 11.94 4.54
N TYR A 119 -15.69 12.94 4.21
CA TYR A 119 -16.09 13.21 2.83
C TYR A 119 -15.64 14.59 2.35
N LEU A 120 -14.80 14.60 1.32
CA LEU A 120 -14.39 15.77 0.55
C LEU A 120 -14.97 15.65 -0.86
N GLY A 121 -16.14 16.28 -1.05
CA GLY A 121 -17.05 15.95 -2.12
C GLY A 121 -16.63 16.37 -3.54
N LYS A 122 -17.14 15.61 -4.52
CA LYS A 122 -16.80 15.73 -5.96
C LYS A 122 -17.13 17.07 -6.61
N TYR A 123 -18.09 17.80 -6.07
CA TYR A 123 -18.60 19.01 -6.71
C TYR A 123 -17.82 20.28 -6.34
N TYR A 124 -16.80 20.15 -5.50
CA TYR A 124 -16.16 21.28 -4.87
C TYR A 124 -14.67 21.30 -5.12
N PHE A 125 -14.15 22.49 -5.32
CA PHE A 125 -12.73 22.71 -5.51
C PHE A 125 -12.01 22.59 -4.17
N MET A 126 -11.11 21.63 -4.08
CA MET A 126 -10.14 21.51 -2.99
C MET A 126 -8.79 22.00 -3.50
N GLY A 127 -8.24 23.02 -2.85
CA GLY A 127 -6.95 23.61 -3.23
C GLY A 127 -5.86 22.53 -3.30
N ASN A 128 -5.00 22.61 -4.31
CA ASN A 128 -3.93 21.64 -4.49
C ASN A 128 -2.97 21.65 -3.26
N GLY A 129 -2.68 20.47 -2.71
CA GLY A 129 -1.80 20.31 -1.54
C GLY A 129 -2.40 20.81 -0.22
N THR A 130 -3.71 21.07 -0.17
CA THR A 130 -4.38 21.54 1.05
C THR A 130 -4.81 20.43 2.00
N VAL A 131 -4.94 19.20 1.51
CA VAL A 131 -5.60 18.10 2.22
C VAL A 131 -4.58 17.16 2.85
N ASN A 132 -4.49 17.18 4.19
CA ASN A 132 -3.75 16.19 4.96
C ASN A 132 -4.69 15.41 5.89
N ILE A 133 -4.69 14.07 5.81
CA ILE A 133 -5.51 13.19 6.67
C ILE A 133 -4.60 12.15 7.30
N LEU A 134 -4.30 12.32 8.59
CA LEU A 134 -3.17 11.66 9.26
C LEU A 134 -3.63 10.92 10.52
N ASN A 135 -3.23 9.66 10.70
CA ASN A 135 -3.33 8.95 11.99
C ASN A 135 -4.74 8.93 12.61
N ASN A 136 -5.79 8.82 11.80
CA ASN A 136 -7.15 8.70 12.29
C ASN A 136 -7.57 7.23 12.40
N ILE A 137 -8.48 6.94 13.35
CA ILE A 137 -9.21 5.68 13.42
C ILE A 137 -10.61 5.94 12.87
N ILE A 138 -10.97 5.27 11.77
CA ILE A 138 -12.23 5.50 11.05
C ILE A 138 -13.01 4.20 10.96
N ILE A 139 -14.26 4.22 11.40
CA ILE A 139 -15.21 3.12 11.27
C ILE A 139 -16.42 3.63 10.50
N SER A 140 -16.62 3.13 9.27
CA SER A 140 -17.75 3.49 8.40
C SER A 140 -18.49 2.24 7.94
N GLU A 141 -19.59 1.88 8.61
CA GLU A 141 -20.16 0.54 8.49
C GLU A 141 -20.75 0.23 7.09
N THR A 142 -21.26 1.23 6.35
CA THR A 142 -21.89 1.00 5.04
C THR A 142 -21.37 1.88 3.91
N ASN A 143 -20.37 2.72 4.14
CA ASN A 143 -19.84 3.65 3.14
C ASN A 143 -18.31 3.74 3.21
N ASN A 144 -17.71 4.64 2.44
CA ASN A 144 -16.26 4.75 2.40
C ASN A 144 -15.70 5.35 3.69
N GLY A 145 -14.53 4.89 4.12
CA GLY A 145 -13.83 5.51 5.26
C GLY A 145 -13.44 6.97 4.95
N ILE A 146 -12.67 7.16 3.89
CA ILE A 146 -12.27 8.46 3.36
C ILE A 146 -12.67 8.53 1.89
N ALA A 147 -13.35 9.60 1.48
CA ALA A 147 -13.59 9.90 0.08
C ALA A 147 -13.11 11.31 -0.25
N LEU A 148 -12.21 11.40 -1.23
CA LEU A 148 -11.63 12.62 -1.75
C LEU A 148 -11.91 12.73 -3.25
N ALA A 149 -12.51 13.83 -3.67
CA ALA A 149 -12.72 14.12 -5.07
C ALA A 149 -12.33 15.57 -5.42
N GLY A 150 -11.47 15.74 -6.42
CA GLY A 150 -11.01 17.06 -6.88
C GLY A 150 -9.96 17.75 -6.00
N GLY A 151 -9.17 17.00 -5.21
CA GLY A 151 -8.14 17.53 -4.31
C GLY A 151 -6.76 16.94 -4.59
N SER A 152 -6.04 17.51 -5.54
CA SER A 152 -4.69 17.07 -5.92
C SER A 152 -3.65 17.28 -4.82
N SER A 153 -2.57 16.51 -4.88
CA SER A 153 -1.46 16.49 -3.91
C SER A 153 -1.89 16.27 -2.45
N ALA A 154 -2.98 15.54 -2.23
CA ALA A 154 -3.41 15.17 -0.90
C ALA A 154 -2.45 14.15 -0.26
N ILE A 155 -2.27 14.25 1.06
CA ILE A 155 -1.49 13.30 1.85
C ILE A 155 -2.43 12.56 2.80
N ILE A 156 -2.57 11.25 2.59
CA ILE A 156 -3.42 10.38 3.41
C ILE A 156 -2.55 9.29 4.03
N THR A 157 -2.22 9.41 5.32
CA THR A 157 -1.23 8.54 5.95
C THR A 157 -1.54 8.08 7.36
N GLY A 158 -1.11 6.86 7.71
CA GLY A 158 -1.20 6.37 9.09
C GLY A 158 -2.62 6.09 9.58
N ASN A 159 -3.64 6.11 8.71
CA ASN A 159 -5.02 5.91 9.13
C ASN A 159 -5.32 4.41 9.30
N THR A 160 -6.11 4.07 10.31
CA THR A 160 -6.68 2.74 10.51
C THR A 160 -8.16 2.80 10.17
N ILE A 161 -8.60 2.04 9.17
CA ILE A 161 -9.93 2.16 8.57
C ILE A 161 -10.61 0.80 8.53
N GLU A 162 -11.78 0.71 9.18
CA GLU A 162 -12.75 -0.36 9.00
C GLU A 162 -13.96 0.21 8.24
N THR A 163 -14.38 -0.44 7.17
CA THR A 163 -15.35 0.11 6.23
C THR A 163 -16.25 -0.96 5.64
N GLY A 164 -17.48 -0.61 5.23
CA GLY A 164 -18.34 -1.48 4.42
C GLY A 164 -18.22 -1.27 2.90
N MET A 165 -17.49 -0.25 2.43
CA MET A 165 -17.30 0.05 1.00
C MET A 165 -15.81 0.24 0.70
N ASN A 166 -15.36 1.43 0.25
CA ASN A 166 -13.95 1.67 -0.01
C ASN A 166 -13.26 2.28 1.21
N GLY A 167 -12.11 1.77 1.64
CA GLY A 167 -11.41 2.36 2.79
C GLY A 167 -10.97 3.79 2.48
N ILE A 168 -10.25 3.94 1.38
CA ILE A 168 -9.86 5.23 0.81
C ILE A 168 -10.31 5.26 -0.65
N LYS A 169 -11.16 6.23 -1.00
CA LYS A 169 -11.54 6.52 -2.38
C LYS A 169 -10.98 7.86 -2.82
N ILE A 170 -10.16 7.86 -3.87
CA ILE A 170 -9.63 9.08 -4.50
C ILE A 170 -10.17 9.15 -5.93
N THR A 171 -10.73 10.29 -6.29
CA THR A 171 -11.29 10.50 -7.63
C THR A 171 -10.86 11.86 -8.19
N ASP A 172 -10.50 11.92 -9.48
CA ASP A 172 -10.17 13.16 -10.17
C ASP A 172 -9.10 14.00 -9.42
N SER A 173 -8.07 13.34 -8.86
CA SER A 173 -7.06 13.97 -8.00
C SER A 173 -5.66 13.43 -8.29
N GLU A 174 -4.78 14.27 -8.85
CA GLU A 174 -3.42 13.90 -9.24
C GLU A 174 -2.40 14.09 -8.10
N PHE A 175 -1.24 13.45 -8.21
CA PHE A 175 -0.10 13.62 -7.28
C PHE A 175 -0.39 13.27 -5.82
N CYS A 176 -1.42 12.46 -5.54
CA CYS A 176 -1.78 12.08 -4.18
C CYS A 176 -0.77 11.09 -3.59
N VAL A 177 -0.54 11.17 -2.28
CA VAL A 177 0.30 10.23 -1.53
C VAL A 177 -0.55 9.49 -0.51
N VAL A 178 -0.73 8.18 -0.72
CA VAL A 178 -1.46 7.29 0.18
C VAL A 178 -0.49 6.31 0.80
N SER A 179 -0.21 6.43 2.10
CA SER A 179 0.83 5.59 2.71
C SER A 179 0.61 5.20 4.17
N TYR A 180 1.13 4.04 4.58
CA TYR A 180 1.05 3.58 5.97
C TYR A 180 -0.38 3.45 6.52
N ASN A 181 -1.38 3.27 5.65
CA ASN A 181 -2.75 3.03 6.11
C ASN A 181 -3.00 1.53 6.33
N ILE A 182 -3.81 1.19 7.33
CA ILE A 182 -4.27 -0.17 7.63
C ILE A 182 -5.77 -0.22 7.36
N ILE A 183 -6.20 -1.05 6.42
CA ILE A 183 -7.56 -1.02 5.88
C ILE A 183 -8.13 -2.43 5.76
N SER A 184 -9.32 -2.64 6.31
CA SER A 184 -10.00 -3.94 6.30
C SER A 184 -11.52 -3.85 6.31
N GLY A 185 -12.18 -4.96 5.96
CA GLY A 185 -13.63 -5.15 6.07
C GLY A 185 -14.44 -4.65 4.87
N GLY A 186 -13.80 -3.94 3.93
CA GLY A 186 -14.45 -3.25 2.83
C GLY A 186 -14.57 -4.04 1.54
N TYR A 187 -15.25 -3.41 0.58
CA TYR A 187 -15.22 -3.83 -0.82
C TYR A 187 -13.84 -3.58 -1.45
N VAL A 188 -13.28 -2.38 -1.33
CA VAL A 188 -11.90 -2.10 -1.80
C VAL A 188 -11.11 -1.42 -0.69
N GLY A 189 -9.90 -1.87 -0.39
CA GLY A 189 -9.04 -1.17 0.56
C GLY A 189 -8.73 0.26 0.12
N ILE A 190 -8.06 0.40 -1.03
CA ILE A 190 -7.76 1.68 -1.67
C ILE A 190 -8.26 1.67 -3.11
N TYR A 191 -9.13 2.61 -3.46
CA TYR A 191 -9.68 2.80 -4.80
C TYR A 191 -9.25 4.15 -5.34
N THR A 192 -8.55 4.18 -6.47
CA THR A 192 -8.20 5.41 -7.17
C THR A 192 -8.79 5.41 -8.58
N ASP A 193 -9.42 6.52 -8.98
CA ASP A 193 -10.06 6.69 -10.28
C ASP A 193 -9.69 8.06 -10.88
N ARG A 194 -9.06 8.06 -12.06
CA ARG A 194 -8.49 9.27 -12.68
C ARG A 194 -7.59 10.06 -11.71
N ALA A 195 -6.63 9.35 -11.11
CA ALA A 195 -5.70 9.89 -10.10
C ALA A 195 -4.23 9.72 -10.52
N PRO A 196 -3.82 10.29 -11.67
CA PRO A 196 -2.50 10.05 -12.24
C PRO A 196 -1.37 10.57 -11.36
N LYS A 197 -0.16 10.04 -11.57
CA LYS A 197 1.07 10.46 -10.89
C LYS A 197 1.01 10.34 -9.36
N SER A 198 0.12 9.50 -8.87
CA SER A 198 -0.04 9.27 -7.43
C SER A 198 0.94 8.21 -6.93
N THR A 199 1.18 8.20 -5.63
CA THR A 199 1.99 7.17 -4.97
C THR A 199 1.15 6.46 -3.91
N ILE A 200 0.95 5.17 -4.09
CA ILE A 200 0.28 4.27 -3.14
C ILE A 200 1.36 3.35 -2.56
N THR A 201 1.77 3.59 -1.32
CA THR A 201 2.96 2.94 -0.77
C THR A 201 2.85 2.53 0.69
N LYS A 202 3.35 1.34 1.06
CA LYS A 202 3.41 0.91 2.47
C LYS A 202 2.05 0.81 3.16
N ASN A 203 0.98 0.51 2.42
CA ASN A 203 -0.34 0.27 3.00
C ASN A 203 -0.57 -1.22 3.25
N THR A 204 -1.39 -1.55 4.23
CA THR A 204 -1.88 -2.91 4.49
C THR A 204 -3.37 -2.94 4.21
N CYS A 205 -3.77 -3.57 3.11
CA CYS A 205 -5.15 -3.74 2.68
C CYS A 205 -5.51 -5.22 2.70
N THR A 206 -6.11 -5.69 3.80
CA THR A 206 -6.37 -7.12 4.05
C THR A 206 -7.81 -7.36 4.48
N ASN A 207 -8.35 -8.54 4.19
CA ASN A 207 -9.75 -8.88 4.49
C ASN A 207 -10.74 -7.89 3.85
N ASN A 208 -10.45 -7.45 2.62
CA ASN A 208 -11.37 -6.74 1.75
C ASN A 208 -11.76 -7.65 0.57
N ASP A 209 -12.73 -7.25 -0.24
CA ASP A 209 -12.97 -7.96 -1.51
C ASP A 209 -11.79 -7.77 -2.48
N TYR A 210 -11.32 -6.53 -2.59
CA TYR A 210 -10.15 -6.11 -3.36
C TYR A 210 -9.19 -5.32 -2.47
N GLY A 211 -7.88 -5.58 -2.55
CA GLY A 211 -6.89 -4.86 -1.75
C GLY A 211 -6.70 -3.42 -2.22
N ILE A 212 -6.17 -3.25 -3.44
CA ILE A 212 -5.97 -1.94 -4.09
C ILE A 212 -6.52 -2.01 -5.52
N ALA A 213 -7.28 -1.01 -5.94
CA ALA A 213 -7.77 -0.86 -7.31
C ALA A 213 -7.32 0.49 -7.90
N VAL A 214 -6.60 0.45 -9.02
CA VAL A 214 -6.12 1.63 -9.77
C VAL A 214 -6.82 1.69 -11.11
N ILE A 215 -7.70 2.67 -11.27
CA ILE A 215 -8.63 2.78 -12.40
C ILE A 215 -8.34 4.08 -13.18
N GLU A 216 -8.36 4.01 -14.51
CA GLU A 216 -8.24 5.15 -15.41
C GLU A 216 -7.07 6.10 -15.05
N SER A 217 -5.93 5.54 -14.62
CA SER A 217 -4.81 6.32 -14.08
C SER A 217 -3.52 6.06 -14.84
N SER A 218 -2.66 7.06 -14.90
CA SER A 218 -1.36 6.98 -15.56
C SER A 218 -0.20 7.37 -14.64
N GLU A 219 0.99 6.84 -14.91
CA GLU A 219 2.23 7.24 -14.21
C GLU A 219 2.16 7.07 -12.68
N THR A 220 1.28 6.19 -12.18
CA THR A 220 1.07 5.96 -10.75
C THR A 220 1.99 4.84 -10.25
N SER A 221 2.55 5.05 -9.05
CA SER A 221 3.41 4.08 -8.37
C SER A 221 2.65 3.34 -7.28
N VAL A 222 2.59 2.01 -7.38
CA VAL A 222 2.02 1.11 -6.36
C VAL A 222 3.15 0.26 -5.80
N LYS A 223 3.63 0.55 -4.59
CA LYS A 223 4.82 -0.12 -4.06
C LYS A 223 4.83 -0.44 -2.58
N HIS A 224 5.51 -1.51 -2.17
CA HIS A 224 5.63 -1.88 -0.76
C HIS A 224 4.28 -2.06 -0.04
N ASN A 225 3.20 -2.40 -0.74
CA ASN A 225 1.90 -2.64 -0.11
C ASN A 225 1.71 -4.12 0.20
N ASN A 226 1.02 -4.40 1.29
CA ASN A 226 0.53 -5.73 1.61
C ASN A 226 -0.96 -5.82 1.27
N CYS A 227 -1.28 -6.58 0.23
CA CYS A 227 -2.63 -6.82 -0.29
C CYS A 227 -2.96 -8.31 -0.20
N SER A 228 -2.85 -8.87 1.01
CA SER A 228 -3.03 -10.31 1.28
C SER A 228 -4.39 -10.61 1.90
N ASN A 229 -4.84 -11.86 1.78
CA ASN A 229 -6.09 -12.36 2.37
C ASN A 229 -7.33 -11.55 1.94
N ASN A 230 -7.38 -11.08 0.70
CA ASN A 230 -8.58 -10.47 0.12
C ASN A 230 -9.45 -11.54 -0.57
N VAL A 231 -10.76 -11.31 -0.59
CA VAL A 231 -11.73 -12.31 -1.08
C VAL A 231 -11.51 -12.59 -2.56
N TYR A 232 -11.18 -11.58 -3.37
CA TYR A 232 -10.97 -11.73 -4.80
C TYR A 232 -9.52 -11.44 -5.19
N VAL A 233 -9.12 -10.16 -5.21
CA VAL A 233 -7.86 -9.73 -5.83
C VAL A 233 -7.02 -8.91 -4.86
N GLY A 234 -5.71 -9.16 -4.84
CA GLY A 234 -4.78 -8.32 -4.08
C GLY A 234 -4.67 -6.92 -4.69
N ILE A 235 -4.17 -6.82 -5.91
CA ILE A 235 -4.04 -5.54 -6.65
C ILE A 235 -4.74 -5.65 -8.01
N GLU A 236 -5.62 -4.71 -8.30
CA GLU A 236 -6.29 -4.58 -9.59
C GLU A 236 -5.89 -3.28 -10.29
N THR A 237 -5.69 -3.37 -11.59
CA THR A 237 -5.62 -2.20 -12.47
C THR A 237 -6.62 -2.33 -13.61
N GLN A 238 -7.23 -1.21 -13.99
CA GLN A 238 -8.17 -1.14 -15.10
C GLN A 238 -7.95 0.15 -15.89
N ASP A 239 -7.99 0.05 -17.23
CA ASP A 239 -7.96 1.21 -18.15
C ASP A 239 -6.79 2.17 -17.86
N SER A 240 -5.65 1.63 -17.46
CA SER A 240 -4.52 2.39 -16.90
C SER A 240 -3.24 2.21 -17.73
N ILE A 241 -2.30 3.14 -17.63
CA ILE A 241 -1.05 3.07 -18.41
C ILE A 241 0.16 3.51 -17.59
N ASP A 242 1.35 3.06 -17.98
CA ASP A 242 2.64 3.55 -17.44
C ASP A 242 2.74 3.42 -15.90
N LEU A 243 2.16 2.36 -15.33
CA LEU A 243 2.21 2.11 -13.89
C LEU A 243 3.53 1.46 -13.47
N THR A 244 3.99 1.79 -12.27
CA THR A 244 5.11 1.09 -11.63
C THR A 244 4.61 0.32 -10.41
N ILE A 245 4.52 -1.01 -10.53
CA ILE A 245 3.99 -1.91 -9.51
C ILE A 245 5.14 -2.76 -8.95
N THR A 246 5.68 -2.37 -7.80
CA THR A 246 6.92 -3.00 -7.29
C THR A 246 6.94 -3.29 -5.80
N ASN A 247 7.61 -4.35 -5.38
CA ASN A 247 7.77 -4.66 -3.95
C ASN A 247 6.45 -4.87 -3.20
N ASN A 248 5.37 -5.26 -3.86
CA ASN A 248 4.10 -5.56 -3.20
C ASN A 248 4.01 -7.04 -2.82
N ILE A 249 3.18 -7.31 -1.82
CA ILE A 249 2.87 -8.64 -1.33
C ILE A 249 1.40 -8.95 -1.57
N CYS A 250 1.14 -10.01 -2.33
CA CYS A 250 -0.20 -10.52 -2.57
C CYS A 250 -0.22 -12.03 -2.26
N ILE A 251 -0.63 -12.36 -1.02
CA ILE A 251 -0.65 -13.73 -0.52
C ILE A 251 -2.08 -14.14 -0.18
N ASN A 252 -2.45 -15.40 -0.47
CA ASN A 252 -3.70 -16.01 -0.03
C ASN A 252 -4.96 -15.20 -0.45
N ASN A 253 -4.93 -14.54 -1.61
CA ASN A 253 -6.16 -13.99 -2.17
C ASN A 253 -6.95 -15.12 -2.84
N SER A 254 -8.26 -15.18 -2.66
CA SER A 254 -9.03 -16.37 -3.10
C SER A 254 -9.09 -16.52 -4.62
N TYR A 255 -8.83 -15.44 -5.38
CA TYR A 255 -8.66 -15.49 -6.84
C TYR A 255 -7.23 -15.09 -7.21
N PHE A 256 -6.99 -13.82 -7.55
CA PHE A 256 -5.75 -13.39 -8.18
C PHE A 256 -4.85 -12.65 -7.21
N GLY A 257 -3.53 -12.81 -7.36
CA GLY A 257 -2.58 -11.92 -6.69
C GLY A 257 -2.71 -10.50 -7.26
N MET A 258 -2.56 -10.39 -8.58
CA MET A 258 -2.82 -9.16 -9.34
C MET A 258 -3.65 -9.44 -10.60
N ARG A 259 -4.56 -8.53 -10.92
CA ARG A 259 -5.30 -8.50 -12.19
C ARG A 259 -5.03 -7.18 -12.90
N LEU A 260 -4.55 -7.26 -14.13
CA LEU A 260 -4.38 -6.11 -15.00
C LEU A 260 -5.33 -6.25 -16.19
N TYR A 261 -6.30 -5.35 -16.28
CA TYR A 261 -7.34 -5.34 -17.31
C TYR A 261 -7.23 -4.06 -18.13
N ASP A 262 -7.22 -4.16 -19.46
CA ASP A 262 -7.06 -2.99 -20.36
C ASP A 262 -5.91 -2.05 -19.92
N THR A 263 -4.79 -2.62 -19.45
CA THR A 263 -3.68 -1.87 -18.83
C THR A 263 -2.37 -2.09 -19.58
N ALA A 264 -1.66 -1.02 -19.94
CA ALA A 264 -0.47 -1.12 -20.82
C ALA A 264 0.79 -0.44 -20.25
N ASN A 265 1.94 -0.77 -20.84
CA ASN A 265 3.24 -0.13 -20.57
C ASN A 265 3.67 -0.09 -19.10
N CYS A 266 3.28 -1.09 -18.31
CA CYS A 266 3.60 -1.13 -16.89
C CYS A 266 4.95 -1.80 -16.62
N ILE A 267 5.58 -1.44 -15.50
CA ILE A 267 6.76 -2.13 -14.95
C ILE A 267 6.32 -2.85 -13.68
N ILE A 268 6.35 -4.19 -13.70
CA ILE A 268 5.90 -5.04 -12.59
C ILE A 268 7.09 -5.87 -12.11
N THR A 269 7.70 -5.48 -10.99
CA THR A 269 8.94 -6.12 -10.53
C THR A 269 9.03 -6.29 -9.03
N ASN A 270 9.79 -7.29 -8.59
CA ASN A 270 10.06 -7.52 -7.17
C ASN A 270 8.79 -7.69 -6.34
N ASN A 271 7.71 -8.25 -6.88
CA ASN A 271 6.51 -8.54 -6.10
C ASN A 271 6.53 -9.99 -5.61
N LEU A 272 5.95 -10.25 -4.44
CA LEU A 272 5.69 -11.60 -3.93
C LEU A 272 4.24 -11.98 -4.20
N LEU A 273 4.04 -13.01 -5.01
CA LEU A 273 2.74 -13.57 -5.35
C LEU A 273 2.72 -15.02 -4.83
N LYS A 274 1.97 -15.28 -3.77
CA LYS A 274 2.00 -16.59 -3.11
C LYS A 274 0.61 -17.14 -2.79
N GLU A 275 0.39 -18.43 -3.07
CA GLU A 275 -0.80 -19.17 -2.63
C GLU A 275 -2.14 -18.47 -3.02
N ASN A 276 -2.16 -17.73 -4.12
CA ASN A 276 -3.41 -17.17 -4.63
C ASN A 276 -4.21 -18.28 -5.31
N GLY A 277 -5.54 -18.28 -5.15
CA GLY A 277 -6.41 -19.37 -5.58
C GLY A 277 -6.41 -19.62 -7.09
N GLN A 278 -6.09 -18.59 -7.86
CA GLN A 278 -5.84 -18.61 -9.30
C GLN A 278 -4.44 -18.03 -9.59
N TYR A 279 -4.26 -17.32 -10.70
CA TYR A 279 -2.96 -16.80 -11.09
C TYR A 279 -2.39 -15.78 -10.08
N GLY A 280 -1.06 -15.78 -9.93
CA GLY A 280 -0.35 -14.72 -9.24
C GLY A 280 -0.50 -13.39 -9.97
N ILE A 281 -0.42 -13.40 -11.31
CA ILE A 281 -0.70 -12.25 -12.18
C ILE A 281 -1.52 -12.75 -13.39
N THR A 282 -2.60 -12.03 -13.74
CA THR A 282 -3.33 -12.20 -15.00
C THR A 282 -3.37 -10.86 -15.76
N MET A 283 -3.10 -10.92 -17.07
CA MET A 283 -3.15 -9.78 -18.01
C MET A 283 -4.23 -10.01 -19.07
N GLN A 284 -5.30 -9.21 -19.05
CA GLN A 284 -6.50 -9.39 -19.88
C GLN A 284 -6.79 -8.13 -20.71
N ASN A 285 -7.20 -8.32 -21.97
CA ASN A 285 -7.61 -7.28 -22.95
C ASN A 285 -6.63 -6.09 -23.18
N SER A 286 -5.45 -6.15 -22.58
CA SER A 286 -4.42 -5.12 -22.63
C SER A 286 -3.73 -5.02 -24.01
N VAL A 287 -3.10 -3.88 -24.29
CA VAL A 287 -2.45 -3.59 -25.60
C VAL A 287 -0.98 -4.08 -25.64
N GLY A 288 -0.55 -4.87 -24.65
CA GLY A 288 0.84 -5.31 -24.48
C GLY A 288 1.79 -4.22 -23.98
N GLY A 289 3.10 -4.45 -24.06
CA GLY A 289 4.14 -3.46 -23.74
C GLY A 289 4.57 -3.38 -22.27
N SER A 290 3.94 -4.13 -21.36
CA SER A 290 4.40 -4.21 -19.98
C SER A 290 5.61 -5.13 -19.83
N LYS A 291 6.48 -4.81 -18.86
CA LYS A 291 7.64 -5.62 -18.48
C LYS A 291 7.44 -6.22 -17.09
N ILE A 292 7.49 -7.55 -17.00
CA ILE A 292 7.25 -8.34 -15.79
C ILE A 292 8.48 -9.19 -15.51
N HIS A 293 9.27 -8.83 -14.49
CA HIS A 293 10.51 -9.53 -14.17
C HIS A 293 10.90 -9.37 -12.69
N HIS A 294 11.76 -10.22 -12.17
CA HIS A 294 12.16 -10.29 -10.76
C HIS A 294 10.99 -10.46 -9.76
N ASN A 295 9.84 -10.97 -10.19
CA ASN A 295 8.77 -11.33 -9.26
C ASN A 295 8.96 -12.76 -8.75
N VAL A 296 8.37 -13.05 -7.59
CA VAL A 296 8.37 -14.37 -6.96
C VAL A 296 6.97 -14.96 -7.07
N PHE A 297 6.82 -16.00 -7.89
CA PHE A 297 5.59 -16.79 -8.01
C PHE A 297 5.73 -18.09 -7.22
N LEU A 298 5.03 -18.20 -6.09
CA LEU A 298 5.07 -19.34 -5.19
C LEU A 298 3.68 -19.96 -5.01
N ASP A 299 3.46 -21.11 -5.64
CA ASP A 299 2.29 -21.97 -5.40
C ASP A 299 0.93 -21.29 -5.67
N ASN A 300 0.90 -20.38 -6.65
CA ASN A 300 -0.35 -19.83 -7.16
C ASN A 300 -1.06 -20.85 -8.06
N LYS A 301 -2.39 -20.84 -8.08
CA LYS A 301 -3.21 -21.74 -8.92
C LYS A 301 -2.94 -23.23 -8.64
N ILE A 302 -2.45 -23.59 -7.44
CA ILE A 302 -1.93 -24.93 -7.13
C ILE A 302 -2.94 -26.06 -7.42
N LEU A 303 -4.24 -25.79 -7.24
CA LEU A 303 -5.31 -26.78 -7.44
C LEU A 303 -5.66 -27.03 -8.91
N LEU A 304 -5.34 -26.11 -9.81
CA LEU A 304 -5.69 -26.20 -11.24
C LEU A 304 -4.49 -26.64 -12.10
N GLY A 305 -3.27 -26.50 -11.57
CA GLY A 305 -2.02 -26.80 -12.31
C GLY A 305 -1.72 -25.81 -13.43
N GLY A 306 -0.62 -26.06 -14.15
CA GLY A 306 -0.18 -25.21 -15.27
C GLY A 306 0.67 -24.02 -14.83
N SER A 307 0.59 -22.93 -15.59
CA SER A 307 1.32 -21.70 -15.26
C SER A 307 0.70 -21.00 -14.03
N GLN A 308 1.54 -20.40 -13.20
CA GLN A 308 1.17 -19.48 -12.13
C GLN A 308 0.77 -18.08 -12.62
N ALA A 309 0.87 -17.80 -13.92
CA ALA A 309 0.49 -16.53 -14.52
C ALA A 309 -0.20 -16.70 -15.88
N GLU A 310 -0.98 -15.68 -16.26
CA GLU A 310 -1.72 -15.62 -17.52
C GLU A 310 -1.46 -14.31 -18.27
N ASP A 311 -1.31 -14.42 -19.59
CA ASP A 311 -1.13 -13.31 -20.50
C ASP A 311 -1.85 -13.55 -21.84
N ASP A 312 -2.92 -12.80 -22.08
CA ASP A 312 -3.67 -12.83 -23.33
C ASP A 312 -3.20 -11.77 -24.35
N THR A 313 -2.20 -10.98 -23.99
CA THR A 313 -1.97 -9.64 -24.57
C THR A 313 -0.56 -9.42 -25.12
N GLY A 314 0.40 -10.27 -24.77
CA GLY A 314 1.75 -10.26 -25.35
C GLY A 314 2.71 -9.32 -24.63
N ASN A 315 2.82 -9.44 -23.31
CA ASN A 315 3.79 -8.69 -22.52
C ASN A 315 5.14 -9.40 -22.45
N GLN A 316 6.14 -8.66 -21.98
CA GLN A 316 7.49 -9.17 -21.83
C GLN A 316 7.69 -9.68 -20.39
N TRP A 317 7.93 -10.98 -20.23
CA TRP A 317 8.08 -11.65 -18.93
C TRP A 317 9.53 -11.77 -18.46
N TYR A 318 10.40 -10.87 -18.92
CA TYR A 318 11.82 -10.80 -18.57
C TYR A 318 12.39 -9.41 -18.88
N ASP A 319 13.55 -9.09 -18.34
CA ASP A 319 14.33 -7.92 -18.74
C ASP A 319 15.36 -8.28 -19.81
N ASP A 320 15.36 -7.54 -20.92
CA ASP A 320 16.19 -7.79 -22.09
C ASP A 320 17.66 -7.40 -21.89
N VAL A 321 17.92 -6.47 -20.97
CA VAL A 321 19.27 -5.99 -20.67
C VAL A 321 20.02 -6.95 -19.76
N SER A 322 19.42 -7.34 -18.64
CA SER A 322 19.99 -8.29 -17.68
C SER A 322 19.85 -9.75 -18.14
N GLN A 323 18.92 -10.05 -19.04
CA GLN A 323 18.48 -11.41 -19.34
C GLN A 323 18.03 -12.14 -18.06
N GLU A 324 17.23 -11.46 -17.25
CA GLU A 324 16.65 -11.99 -16.02
C GLU A 324 15.13 -11.89 -16.04
N GLY A 325 14.48 -13.00 -15.73
CA GLY A 325 13.04 -13.20 -15.71
C GLY A 325 12.48 -13.17 -14.31
N ASN A 326 11.49 -14.02 -14.05
CA ASN A 326 10.84 -14.20 -12.77
C ASN A 326 11.27 -15.52 -12.12
N TRP A 327 11.06 -15.63 -10.81
CA TRP A 327 11.24 -16.89 -10.10
C TRP A 327 9.90 -17.62 -9.99
N TRP A 328 9.89 -18.91 -10.31
CA TRP A 328 8.68 -19.74 -10.34
C TRP A 328 8.89 -21.02 -9.54
N SER A 329 8.06 -21.28 -8.52
CA SER A 329 8.23 -22.45 -7.64
C SER A 329 8.10 -23.80 -8.34
N ASN A 330 7.44 -23.85 -9.51
CA ASN A 330 7.21 -25.05 -10.31
C ASN A 330 8.08 -25.11 -11.57
N TRP A 331 9.01 -24.18 -11.78
CA TRP A 331 9.92 -24.23 -12.92
C TRP A 331 11.02 -25.28 -12.73
N VAL A 332 11.40 -25.94 -13.83
CA VAL A 332 12.41 -27.01 -13.84
C VAL A 332 13.59 -26.65 -14.74
N SER A 333 13.33 -26.28 -16.00
CA SER A 333 14.37 -25.94 -16.99
C SER A 333 13.78 -25.24 -18.22
N GLY A 334 14.62 -24.56 -19.00
CA GLY A 334 14.22 -23.86 -20.22
C GLY A 334 13.43 -22.58 -19.95
N GLY A 335 12.75 -22.06 -20.97
CA GLY A 335 11.80 -20.95 -20.78
C GLY A 335 10.55 -21.41 -20.04
N TYR A 336 9.97 -20.52 -19.23
CA TYR A 336 8.74 -20.78 -18.51
C TYR A 336 7.54 -20.24 -19.32
N VAL A 337 6.66 -21.14 -19.75
CA VAL A 337 5.49 -20.81 -20.58
C VAL A 337 4.40 -20.20 -19.71
N ILE A 338 3.87 -19.06 -20.14
CA ILE A 338 2.76 -18.35 -19.49
C ILE A 338 1.45 -18.82 -20.13
N ASP A 339 0.41 -19.07 -19.32
CA ASP A 339 -0.90 -19.43 -19.84
C ASP A 339 -1.50 -18.23 -20.60
N GLY A 340 -2.45 -18.46 -21.51
CA GLY A 340 -3.15 -17.40 -22.24
C GLY A 340 -2.89 -17.36 -23.74
N ALA A 341 -3.64 -16.51 -24.43
CA ALA A 341 -3.69 -16.42 -25.89
C ALA A 341 -2.42 -15.83 -26.52
N ALA A 342 -1.58 -15.14 -25.75
CA ALA A 342 -0.38 -14.49 -26.28
C ALA A 342 0.77 -15.45 -26.60
N ALA A 343 0.70 -16.70 -26.11
CA ALA A 343 1.83 -17.63 -26.11
C ALA A 343 3.10 -16.99 -25.50
N ALA A 344 2.93 -16.19 -24.45
CA ALA A 344 4.02 -15.50 -23.77
C ALA A 344 4.93 -16.51 -23.04
N ILE A 345 6.23 -16.19 -22.98
CA ILE A 345 7.24 -17.03 -22.35
C ILE A 345 8.19 -16.11 -21.56
N ASP A 346 8.44 -16.46 -20.31
CA ASP A 346 9.61 -15.98 -19.59
C ASP A 346 10.84 -16.76 -20.11
N LEU A 347 11.68 -16.09 -20.90
CA LEU A 347 12.85 -16.70 -21.53
C LEU A 347 14.01 -16.93 -20.56
N TYR A 348 14.02 -16.21 -19.43
CA TYR A 348 15.14 -16.23 -18.50
C TYR A 348 14.70 -16.45 -17.05
N PRO A 349 13.97 -17.54 -16.72
CA PRO A 349 13.54 -17.79 -15.36
C PRO A 349 14.71 -17.79 -14.36
N LEU A 350 14.49 -17.16 -13.20
CA LEU A 350 15.50 -17.05 -12.16
C LEU A 350 15.69 -18.37 -11.43
N ASN A 351 16.96 -18.76 -11.20
CA ASN A 351 17.34 -19.92 -10.39
C ASN A 351 17.59 -19.58 -8.90
N TYR A 352 17.40 -18.32 -8.53
CA TYR A 352 17.45 -17.81 -7.16
C TYR A 352 16.19 -17.00 -6.88
N ILE A 353 15.78 -16.93 -5.62
CA ILE A 353 14.67 -16.06 -5.22
C ILE A 353 15.22 -14.63 -5.17
N PRO A 354 14.74 -13.68 -6.00
CA PRO A 354 15.19 -12.29 -5.98
C PRO A 354 14.91 -11.63 -4.61
N GLU A 355 15.72 -10.63 -4.25
CA GLU A 355 15.51 -9.84 -3.03
C GLU A 355 14.21 -9.03 -3.12
N VAL A 356 13.14 -9.58 -2.57
CA VAL A 356 11.92 -8.85 -2.26
C VAL A 356 12.14 -8.12 -0.93
N SER A 357 11.87 -6.81 -0.84
CA SER A 357 12.31 -5.95 0.28
C SER A 357 11.96 -6.49 1.69
N GLU A 358 10.86 -7.24 1.82
CA GLU A 358 10.47 -7.86 3.08
C GLU A 358 11.30 -9.10 3.47
N PHE A 359 12.01 -9.73 2.52
CA PHE A 359 12.92 -10.85 2.75
C PHE A 359 14.35 -10.40 3.13
N SER A 360 14.68 -9.11 3.02
CA SER A 360 16.06 -8.64 3.11
C SER A 360 16.64 -8.49 4.53
N SER A 361 15.91 -8.78 5.63
CA SER A 361 16.59 -8.86 6.96
C SER A 361 15.83 -9.45 8.16
N ILE A 362 14.49 -9.66 8.16
CA ILE A 362 13.77 -10.13 9.37
C ILE A 362 12.72 -11.23 9.08
N SER A 363 12.14 -11.30 7.88
CA SER A 363 11.00 -12.20 7.62
C SER A 363 11.38 -13.67 7.41
N LEU A 364 12.55 -14.01 6.86
CA LEU A 364 12.93 -15.42 6.64
C LEU A 364 13.03 -16.22 7.96
N ALA A 365 13.59 -15.60 9.00
CA ALA A 365 13.64 -16.23 10.33
C ALA A 365 12.25 -16.35 10.95
N PHE A 366 11.38 -15.35 10.80
CA PHE A 366 10.02 -15.37 11.34
C PHE A 366 9.08 -16.33 10.60
N ILE A 367 9.17 -16.41 9.27
CA ILE A 367 8.40 -17.35 8.44
C ILE A 367 8.81 -18.79 8.76
N MET A 368 10.11 -19.05 8.94
CA MET A 368 10.56 -20.37 9.41
C MET A 368 10.10 -20.66 10.85
N ILE A 369 10.19 -19.71 11.78
CA ILE A 369 9.75 -19.90 13.17
C ILE A 369 8.23 -20.14 13.26
N LEU A 370 7.41 -19.43 12.48
CA LEU A 370 5.95 -19.62 12.44
C LEU A 370 5.58 -20.95 11.77
N ALA A 371 6.28 -21.39 10.73
CA ALA A 371 6.11 -22.71 10.14
C ALA A 371 6.44 -23.85 11.14
N PHE A 372 7.41 -23.64 12.05
CA PHE A 372 7.74 -24.60 13.11
C PHE A 372 6.83 -24.50 14.35
N LEU A 373 6.29 -23.33 14.68
CA LEU A 373 5.38 -23.13 15.83
C LEU A 373 3.90 -23.42 15.52
N ALA A 374 3.50 -23.48 14.25
CA ALA A 374 2.14 -23.87 13.86
C ALA A 374 1.88 -25.39 14.01
N ILE A 375 2.92 -26.23 13.92
CA ILE A 375 2.80 -27.70 13.98
C ILE A 375 2.39 -28.20 15.39
N PRO A 376 2.87 -27.65 16.51
CA PRO A 376 2.41 -28.06 17.85
C PRO A 376 1.03 -27.50 18.25
N VAL A 377 0.63 -26.33 17.74
CA VAL A 377 -0.64 -25.68 18.14
C VAL A 377 -1.86 -26.40 17.53
N ILE A 378 -1.74 -26.93 16.30
CA ILE A 378 -2.81 -27.70 15.66
C ILE A 378 -3.00 -29.07 16.34
N ILE A 379 -1.95 -29.67 16.90
CA ILE A 379 -2.02 -30.97 17.60
C ILE A 379 -2.67 -30.85 18.99
N LEU A 380 -2.60 -29.68 19.64
CA LEU A 380 -3.22 -29.45 20.96
C LEU A 380 -4.72 -29.14 20.88
N VAL A 381 -5.20 -28.56 19.78
CA VAL A 381 -6.63 -28.28 19.57
C VAL A 381 -7.41 -29.54 19.18
N TYR A 382 -6.79 -30.50 18.49
CA TYR A 382 -7.45 -31.75 18.07
C TYR A 382 -7.57 -32.82 19.17
N LYS A 383 -6.78 -32.74 20.25
CA LYS A 383 -6.86 -33.69 21.39
C LYS A 383 -7.84 -33.29 22.49
N LYS A 384 -8.50 -32.13 22.41
CA LYS A 384 -9.52 -31.68 23.39
C LYS A 384 -10.98 -31.89 22.95
N LYS A 385 -11.23 -32.57 21.83
CA LYS A 385 -12.59 -32.89 21.34
C LYS A 385 -12.87 -34.39 21.18
N LYS A 386 -12.34 -35.22 22.07
CA LYS A 386 -12.85 -36.58 22.29
C LYS A 386 -13.02 -36.86 23.77
#